data_AF-A0A6N9RGT7-F1
#
_entry.id   AF-A0A6N9RGT7-F1
#
_cell.length_a   1.000
_cell.length_b   1.000
_cell.length_c   1.000
_cell.angle_alpha   90.00
_cell.angle_beta   90.00
_cell.angle_gamma   90.00
#
_symmetry.space_group_name_H-M   'P 1'
#
loop_
_entity.id
_entity.type
_entity.pdbx_description
1 polymer ?
#
loop_
_entity_poly.entity_id
_entity_poly.type
_entity_poly.pdbx_seq_one_letter_code
_entity_poly.pdbx_strand_id
1 'polypeptide(L)'
;MTTNRHSTEFQEQALSKARQRGTRSVQDVADDLNMSVGTLRKWISKSNRKHEVGGPAAQLPDDLPAQSWSPAQRLLALNQTHAMTPAQLHAWCREKGLFEHQLKAWGEAFCSATAPESRQAKTALRELQVKHEGLQRELRRKEKALAEAAALLVLQKKFQALWEDEEK
;
A
#
# COMPACT_ATOMS: atom_id res chain seq x y z
N MET A 1 17.67 3.34 -19.95
CA MET A 1 16.83 4.04 -18.94
C MET A 1 15.58 4.56 -19.65
N THR A 2 14.41 3.95 -19.46
CA THR A 2 13.17 4.45 -20.08
C THR A 2 12.64 5.61 -19.24
N THR A 3 12.92 6.84 -19.65
CA THR A 3 12.38 8.06 -19.04
C THR A 3 10.85 8.00 -19.06
N ASN A 4 10.23 7.89 -17.89
CA ASN A 4 8.79 7.91 -17.74
C ASN A 4 8.31 9.33 -18.03
N ARG A 5 7.95 9.59 -19.30
CA ARG A 5 7.67 10.92 -19.87
C ARG A 5 6.39 11.59 -19.33
N HIS A 6 5.61 10.87 -18.52
CA HIS A 6 4.30 11.32 -18.05
C HIS A 6 4.28 11.36 -16.52
N SER A 7 3.68 12.43 -15.96
CA SER A 7 3.40 12.55 -14.53
C SER A 7 2.47 11.42 -14.06
N THR A 8 2.60 11.03 -12.80
CA THR A 8 1.72 10.05 -12.15
C THR A 8 0.26 10.50 -12.14
N GLU A 9 0.02 11.80 -11.93
CA GLU A 9 -1.34 12.39 -11.94
C GLU A 9 -1.99 12.26 -13.32
N PHE A 10 -1.22 12.54 -14.38
CA PHE A 10 -1.69 12.39 -15.76
C PHE A 10 -1.97 10.93 -16.12
N GLN A 11 -1.12 10.01 -15.64
CA GLN A 11 -1.36 8.58 -15.81
C GLN A 11 -2.68 8.14 -15.13
N GLU A 12 -2.97 8.63 -13.93
CA GLU A 12 -4.22 8.34 -13.22
C GLU A 12 -5.44 8.92 -13.94
N GLN A 13 -5.35 10.17 -14.42
CA GLN A 13 -6.41 10.80 -15.21
C GLN A 13 -6.69 10.05 -16.51
N ALA A 14 -5.65 9.64 -17.23
CA ALA A 14 -5.76 8.86 -18.45
C ALA A 14 -6.44 7.49 -18.20
N LEU A 15 -6.07 6.82 -17.12
CA LEU A 15 -6.70 5.56 -16.70
C LEU A 15 -8.17 5.76 -16.30
N SER A 16 -8.50 6.84 -15.60
CA SER A 16 -9.89 7.18 -15.23
C SER A 16 -10.75 7.40 -16.49
N LYS A 17 -10.27 8.22 -17.43
CA LYS A 17 -10.95 8.49 -18.70
C LYS A 17 -11.13 7.21 -19.55
N ALA A 18 -10.12 6.34 -19.58
CA ALA A 18 -10.20 5.06 -20.28
C ALA A 18 -11.21 4.07 -19.66
N ARG A 19 -11.39 4.10 -18.33
CA ARG A 19 -12.42 3.32 -17.62
C ARG A 19 -13.83 3.87 -17.87
N GLN A 20 -13.95 5.18 -17.99
CA GLN A 20 -15.22 5.90 -18.24
C GLN A 20 -15.57 6.04 -19.73
N ARG A 21 -14.83 5.39 -20.64
CA ARG A 21 -14.98 5.57 -22.09
C ARG A 21 -16.35 5.16 -22.63
N GLY A 22 -17.09 4.30 -21.92
CA GLY A 22 -18.37 3.76 -22.37
C GLY A 22 -18.20 2.96 -23.66
N THR A 23 -18.92 3.36 -24.72
CA THR A 23 -18.86 2.75 -26.06
C THR A 23 -17.66 3.20 -26.90
N ARG A 24 -16.91 4.23 -26.47
CA ARG A 24 -15.74 4.73 -27.20
C ARG A 24 -14.60 3.72 -27.20
N SER A 25 -13.81 3.72 -28.26
CA SER A 25 -12.67 2.85 -28.37
C SER A 25 -11.50 3.36 -27.51
N VAL A 26 -10.55 2.48 -27.18
CA VAL A 26 -9.31 2.89 -26.50
C VAL A 26 -8.45 3.78 -27.42
N GLN A 27 -8.66 3.70 -28.74
CA GLN A 27 -8.01 4.55 -29.72
C GLN A 27 -8.47 6.00 -29.57
N ASP A 28 -9.79 6.22 -29.57
CA ASP A 28 -10.39 7.56 -29.45
C ASP A 28 -9.94 8.26 -28.16
N VAL A 29 -9.85 7.51 -27.06
CA VAL A 29 -9.37 8.06 -25.77
C VAL A 29 -7.89 8.43 -25.82
N ALA A 30 -7.07 7.68 -26.55
CA ALA A 30 -5.65 7.97 -26.69
C ALA A 30 -5.42 9.20 -27.59
N ASP A 31 -6.20 9.33 -28.66
CA ASP A 31 -6.16 10.48 -29.57
C ASP A 31 -6.60 11.76 -28.84
N ASP A 32 -7.68 11.70 -28.05
CA ASP A 32 -8.13 12.77 -27.15
C ASP A 32 -7.05 13.24 -26.16
N LEU A 33 -6.20 12.32 -25.72
CA LEU A 33 -5.14 12.57 -24.74
C LEU A 33 -3.79 12.86 -25.40
N ASN A 34 -3.76 12.97 -26.74
CA ASN A 34 -2.55 13.14 -27.54
C ASN A 34 -1.43 12.16 -27.15
N MET A 35 -1.77 10.88 -26.99
CA MET A 35 -0.82 9.84 -26.60
C MET A 35 -0.90 8.61 -27.48
N SER A 36 0.17 7.82 -27.48
CA SER A 36 0.15 6.55 -28.20
C SER A 36 -0.80 5.54 -27.52
N VAL A 37 -1.56 4.84 -28.34
CA VAL A 37 -2.54 3.84 -27.90
C VAL A 37 -1.84 2.65 -27.25
N GLY A 38 -0.63 2.32 -27.72
CA GLY A 38 0.24 1.33 -27.09
C GLY A 38 0.62 1.71 -25.66
N THR A 39 0.92 2.99 -25.40
CA THR A 39 1.17 3.50 -24.05
C THR A 39 -0.06 3.35 -23.17
N LEU A 40 -1.23 3.78 -23.65
CA LEU A 40 -2.49 3.71 -22.89
C LEU A 40 -2.87 2.25 -22.58
N ARG A 41 -2.80 1.35 -23.57
CA ARG A 41 -3.05 -0.09 -23.38
C ARG A 41 -2.09 -0.72 -22.38
N LYS A 42 -0.80 -0.35 -22.44
CA LYS A 42 0.21 -0.83 -21.49
C LYS A 42 -0.09 -0.35 -20.07
N TRP A 43 -0.55 0.88 -19.91
CA TRP A 43 -0.98 1.40 -18.61
C TRP A 43 -2.23 0.70 -18.09
N ILE A 44 -3.24 0.46 -18.94
CA ILE A 44 -4.45 -0.28 -18.57
C ILE A 44 -4.08 -1.68 -18.09
N SER A 45 -3.29 -2.43 -18.87
CA SER A 45 -2.84 -3.78 -18.50
C SER A 45 -2.03 -3.78 -17.19
N LYS A 46 -1.10 -2.84 -17.03
CA LYS A 46 -0.31 -2.70 -15.80
C LYS A 46 -1.19 -2.33 -14.59
N SER A 47 -2.23 -1.52 -14.80
CA SER A 47 -3.19 -1.15 -13.76
C SER A 47 -4.06 -2.34 -13.36
N ASN A 48 -4.50 -3.16 -14.32
CA ASN A 48 -5.27 -4.36 -14.06
C ASN A 48 -4.43 -5.38 -13.30
N ARG A 49 -3.17 -5.63 -13.71
CA ARG A 49 -2.25 -6.51 -12.96
C ARG A 49 -1.93 -6.04 -11.54
N LYS A 50 -1.88 -4.72 -11.32
CA LYS A 50 -1.75 -4.15 -9.96
C LYS A 50 -3.02 -4.33 -9.12
N HIS A 51 -4.18 -4.42 -9.76
CA HIS A 51 -5.47 -4.62 -9.09
C HIS A 51 -5.92 -6.08 -9.05
N GLU A 52 -5.30 -6.94 -9.86
CA GLU A 52 -5.30 -8.40 -9.73
C GLU A 52 -4.50 -8.80 -8.48
N VAL A 53 -5.03 -8.43 -7.33
CA VAL A 53 -4.86 -9.19 -6.08
C VAL A 53 -5.86 -10.38 -6.08
N GLY A 54 -6.47 -10.67 -7.23
CA GLY A 54 -7.16 -11.92 -7.49
C GLY A 54 -6.17 -12.92 -8.07
N GLY A 55 -5.56 -13.73 -7.20
CA GLY A 55 -5.02 -15.01 -7.62
C GLY A 55 -6.09 -15.89 -8.30
N PRO A 56 -5.71 -17.06 -8.86
CA PRO A 56 -6.65 -17.95 -9.55
C PRO A 56 -7.92 -18.12 -8.73
N ALA A 57 -9.08 -18.00 -9.40
CA ALA A 57 -10.45 -18.03 -8.86
C ALA A 57 -10.49 -18.48 -7.40
N ALA A 58 -10.67 -17.53 -6.48
CA ALA A 58 -10.54 -17.72 -5.04
C ALA A 58 -11.24 -19.01 -4.57
N GLN A 59 -10.51 -20.12 -4.53
CA GLN A 59 -11.04 -21.36 -3.99
C GLN A 59 -11.16 -21.16 -2.49
N LEU A 60 -12.26 -21.67 -1.94
CA LEU A 60 -12.48 -21.64 -0.50
C LEU A 60 -11.44 -22.53 0.15
N PRO A 61 -10.61 -22.00 1.05
CA PRO A 61 -9.72 -22.84 1.83
C PRO A 61 -10.49 -23.85 2.66
N ASP A 62 -9.94 -25.06 2.78
CA ASP A 62 -10.46 -26.07 3.69
C ASP A 62 -9.75 -26.01 5.05
N ASP A 63 -8.44 -25.73 5.09
CA ASP A 63 -7.61 -25.81 6.30
C ASP A 63 -6.95 -24.47 6.73
N LEU A 64 -7.62 -23.34 6.49
CA LEU A 64 -7.09 -22.03 6.87
C LEU A 64 -7.92 -21.38 7.99
N PRO A 65 -7.28 -20.84 9.06
CA PRO A 65 -7.98 -20.08 10.09
C PRO A 65 -8.75 -18.91 9.50
N ALA A 66 -9.95 -18.61 10.01
CA ALA A 66 -10.82 -17.52 9.54
C ALA A 66 -10.10 -16.18 9.26
N GLN A 67 -9.11 -15.82 10.07
CA GLN A 67 -8.35 -14.58 9.93
C GLN A 67 -7.49 -14.53 8.66
N SER A 68 -6.99 -15.68 8.20
CA SER A 68 -6.13 -15.81 7.02
C SER A 68 -6.90 -15.80 5.69
N TRP A 69 -8.24 -15.81 5.74
CA TRP A 69 -9.08 -15.75 4.56
C TRP A 69 -8.98 -14.37 3.91
N SER A 70 -8.72 -14.35 2.60
CA SER A 70 -8.68 -13.12 1.83
C SER A 70 -10.07 -12.47 1.73
N PRO A 71 -10.18 -11.15 1.51
CA PRO A 71 -11.48 -10.50 1.29
C PRO A 71 -12.30 -11.14 0.16
N ALA A 72 -11.64 -11.57 -0.92
CA ALA A 72 -12.32 -12.27 -2.02
C ALA A 72 -12.92 -13.61 -1.59
N GLN A 73 -12.20 -14.40 -0.79
CA GLN A 73 -12.70 -15.67 -0.24
C GLN A 73 -13.84 -15.44 0.76
N ARG A 74 -13.73 -14.42 1.62
CA ARG A 74 -14.81 -14.05 2.55
C ARG A 74 -16.07 -13.63 1.80
N LEU A 75 -15.94 -12.86 0.72
CA LEU A 75 -17.08 -12.47 -0.12
C LEU A 75 -17.74 -13.70 -0.77
N LEU A 76 -16.94 -14.62 -1.30
CA LEU A 76 -17.45 -15.87 -1.89
C LEU A 76 -18.16 -16.73 -0.85
N ALA A 77 -17.59 -16.86 0.35
CA ALA A 77 -18.23 -17.55 1.48
C ALA A 77 -19.61 -16.97 1.78
N LEU A 78 -19.70 -15.65 1.95
CA LEU A 78 -20.96 -14.95 2.20
C LEU A 78 -21.97 -15.20 1.09
N ASN A 79 -21.52 -15.19 -0.17
CA ASN A 79 -22.37 -15.47 -1.32
C ASN A 79 -22.87 -16.91 -1.34
N GLN A 80 -22.09 -17.90 -0.93
CA GLN A 80 -22.57 -19.28 -0.83
C GLN A 80 -23.54 -19.48 0.34
N THR A 81 -23.27 -18.85 1.49
CA THR A 81 -24.07 -19.05 2.70
C THR A 81 -25.38 -18.28 2.70
N HIS A 82 -25.57 -17.28 1.81
CA HIS A 82 -26.74 -16.39 1.87
C HIS A 82 -28.10 -17.08 1.70
N ALA A 83 -28.15 -18.18 0.95
CA ALA A 83 -29.38 -18.92 0.65
C ALA A 83 -29.54 -20.18 1.53
N MET A 84 -28.59 -20.46 2.43
CA MET A 84 -28.60 -21.66 3.25
C MET A 84 -29.53 -21.50 4.45
N THR A 85 -30.19 -22.59 4.83
CA THR A 85 -30.92 -22.66 6.10
C THR A 85 -29.97 -22.67 7.31
N PRO A 86 -30.43 -22.33 8.53
CA PRO A 86 -29.55 -22.30 9.71
C PRO A 86 -28.81 -23.62 9.95
N ALA A 87 -29.49 -24.76 9.77
CA ALA A 87 -28.88 -26.08 9.93
C ALA A 87 -27.75 -26.33 8.90
N GLN A 88 -27.97 -25.95 7.65
CA GLN A 88 -26.97 -26.07 6.58
C GLN A 88 -25.79 -25.12 6.80
N LEU A 89 -26.06 -23.91 7.28
CA LEU A 89 -25.03 -22.94 7.62
C LEU A 89 -24.12 -23.48 8.73
N HIS A 90 -24.69 -24.04 9.80
CA HIS A 90 -23.88 -24.62 10.88
C HIS A 90 -23.03 -25.79 10.41
N ALA A 91 -23.56 -26.67 9.54
CA ALA A 91 -22.80 -27.77 8.96
C ALA A 91 -21.63 -27.24 8.10
N TRP A 92 -21.91 -26.31 7.20
CA TRP A 92 -20.92 -25.68 6.32
C TRP A 92 -19.82 -24.94 7.11
N CYS A 93 -20.20 -24.21 8.17
CA CYS A 93 -19.26 -23.56 9.07
C CYS A 93 -18.29 -24.57 9.72
N ARG A 94 -18.79 -25.72 10.17
CA ARG A 94 -17.94 -26.78 10.76
C ARG A 94 -16.98 -27.37 9.75
N GLU A 95 -17.43 -27.62 8.52
CA GLU A 95 -16.59 -28.13 7.44
C GLU A 95 -15.44 -27.16 7.09
N LYS A 96 -15.70 -25.84 7.16
CA LYS A 96 -14.72 -24.80 6.84
C LYS A 96 -13.93 -24.27 8.04
N GLY A 97 -14.14 -24.82 9.23
CA GLY A 97 -13.50 -24.33 10.47
C GLY A 97 -13.89 -22.90 10.86
N LEU A 98 -15.11 -22.47 10.50
CA LEU A 98 -15.65 -21.14 10.76
C LEU A 98 -16.79 -21.18 11.78
N PHE A 99 -17.11 -20.00 12.32
CA PHE A 99 -18.30 -19.79 13.14
C PHE A 99 -19.26 -18.81 12.47
N GLU A 100 -20.56 -18.96 12.72
CA GLU A 100 -21.61 -18.10 12.16
C GLU A 100 -21.38 -16.61 12.50
N HIS A 101 -20.91 -16.31 13.71
CA HIS A 101 -20.61 -14.93 14.11
C HIS A 101 -19.51 -14.29 13.24
N GLN A 102 -18.58 -15.08 12.69
CA GLN A 102 -17.52 -14.59 11.81
C GLN A 102 -18.09 -14.19 10.44
N LEU A 103 -19.02 -14.99 9.90
CA LEU A 103 -19.74 -14.64 8.66
C LEU A 103 -20.53 -13.34 8.83
N LYS A 104 -21.27 -13.21 9.94
CA LYS A 104 -22.01 -11.96 10.24
C LYS A 104 -21.08 -10.75 10.35
N ALA A 105 -19.99 -10.88 11.11
CA ALA A 105 -18.98 -9.84 11.24
C ALA A 105 -18.33 -9.47 9.90
N TRP A 106 -18.09 -10.44 9.00
CA TRP A 106 -17.58 -10.14 7.66
C TRP A 106 -18.60 -9.38 6.83
N GLY A 107 -19.87 -9.77 6.85
CA GLY A 107 -20.94 -9.05 6.15
C GLY A 107 -21.05 -7.60 6.63
N GLU A 108 -21.05 -7.38 7.94
CA GLU A 108 -21.06 -6.05 8.54
C GLU A 108 -19.82 -5.24 8.16
N ALA A 109 -18.63 -5.85 8.19
CA ALA A 109 -17.38 -5.23 7.78
C ALA A 109 -17.38 -4.80 6.30
N PHE A 110 -17.96 -5.60 5.40
CA PHE A 110 -18.11 -5.23 3.99
C PHE A 110 -19.02 -4.01 3.80
N CYS A 111 -20.11 -3.93 4.57
CA CYS A 111 -21.02 -2.78 4.53
C CYS A 111 -20.41 -1.53 5.19
N SER A 112 -19.62 -1.70 6.26
CA SER A 112 -19.03 -0.60 7.02
C SER A 112 -17.71 -0.08 6.44
N ALA A 113 -17.02 -0.85 5.59
CA ALA A 113 -15.77 -0.45 4.94
C ALA A 113 -15.85 0.84 4.08
N THR A 114 -17.07 1.35 3.85
CA THR A 114 -17.32 2.65 3.21
C THR A 114 -17.15 3.87 4.15
N ALA A 115 -16.80 3.66 5.43
CA ALA A 115 -16.75 4.70 6.47
C ALA A 115 -15.38 5.45 6.57
N PRO A 116 -15.35 6.69 7.11
CA PRO A 116 -14.28 7.69 6.99
C PRO A 116 -12.90 7.36 7.62
N GLU A 117 -12.73 6.19 8.23
CA GLU A 117 -11.48 5.75 8.84
C GLU A 117 -10.31 5.78 7.85
N SER A 118 -10.54 5.46 6.57
CA SER A 118 -9.47 5.51 5.56
C SER A 118 -8.91 6.92 5.34
N ARG A 119 -9.71 7.97 5.59
CA ARG A 119 -9.26 9.37 5.43
C ARG A 119 -8.49 9.84 6.65
N GLN A 120 -8.97 9.52 7.85
CA GLN A 120 -8.28 9.82 9.11
C GLN A 120 -6.97 9.03 9.26
N ALA A 121 -6.96 7.76 8.85
CA ALA A 121 -5.74 6.95 8.82
C ALA A 121 -4.72 7.52 7.84
N LYS A 122 -5.15 7.98 6.64
CA LYS A 122 -4.26 8.64 5.67
C LYS A 122 -3.69 9.96 6.19
N THR A 123 -4.48 10.78 6.89
CA THR A 123 -3.98 12.03 7.49
C THR A 123 -3.00 11.74 8.62
N ALA A 124 -3.32 10.80 9.51
CA ALA A 124 -2.43 10.39 10.59
C ALA A 124 -1.10 9.84 10.05
N LEU A 125 -1.12 9.06 8.96
CA LEU A 125 0.10 8.53 8.32
C LEU A 125 0.97 9.67 7.76
N ARG A 126 0.37 10.67 7.11
CA ARG A 126 1.08 11.85 6.61
C ARG A 126 1.71 12.65 7.75
N GLU A 127 0.98 12.89 8.83
CA GLU A 127 1.51 13.58 10.00
C GLU A 127 2.68 12.81 10.63
N LEU A 128 2.58 11.49 10.71
CA LEU A 128 3.66 10.63 11.20
C LEU A 128 4.90 10.74 10.32
N GLN A 129 4.73 10.73 8.99
CA GLN A 129 5.83 10.87 8.03
C GLN A 129 6.54 12.21 8.19
N VAL A 130 5.79 13.32 8.27
CA VAL A 130 6.36 14.65 8.46
C VAL A 130 7.15 14.74 9.77
N LYS A 131 6.61 14.19 10.87
CA LYS A 131 7.31 14.12 12.15
C LYS A 131 8.58 13.29 12.06
N HIS A 132 8.51 12.13 11.41
CA HIS A 132 9.64 11.24 11.23
C HIS A 132 10.79 11.92 10.46
N GLU A 133 10.48 12.58 9.34
CA GLU A 133 11.47 13.31 8.56
C GLU A 133 12.06 14.50 9.34
N GLY A 134 11.23 15.21 10.11
CA GLY A 134 11.69 16.28 11.00
C GLY A 134 12.71 15.78 12.02
N LEU A 135 12.37 14.70 12.73
CA LEU A 135 13.26 14.07 13.71
C LEU A 135 14.54 13.54 13.06
N GLN A 136 14.47 12.93 11.87
CA GLN A 136 15.66 12.50 11.14
C GLN A 136 16.59 13.65 10.77
N ARG A 137 16.03 14.80 10.35
CA ARG A 137 16.84 16.00 10.04
C ARG A 137 17.51 16.56 11.29
N GLU A 138 16.81 16.62 12.41
CA GLU A 138 17.38 17.06 13.68
C GLU A 138 18.48 16.13 14.16
N LEU A 139 18.27 14.81 14.06
CA LEU A 139 19.26 13.81 14.42
C LEU A 139 20.55 14.00 13.61
N ARG A 140 20.46 14.13 12.28
CA ARG A 140 21.63 14.38 11.42
C ARG A 140 22.38 15.66 11.77
N ARG A 141 21.68 16.73 12.14
CA ARG A 141 22.32 17.99 12.56
C ARG A 141 23.07 17.81 13.87
N LYS A 142 22.47 17.11 14.84
CA LYS A 142 23.10 16.81 16.13
C LYS A 142 24.31 15.88 15.97
N GLU A 143 24.20 14.85 15.16
CA GLU A 143 25.31 13.94 14.84
C GLU A 143 26.46 14.68 14.15
N LYS A 144 26.17 15.59 13.22
CA LYS A 144 27.20 16.42 12.57
C LYS A 144 27.92 17.33 13.59
N ALA A 145 27.18 18.03 14.44
CA ALA A 145 27.76 18.88 15.48
C ALA A 145 28.59 18.06 16.48
N LEU A 146 28.13 16.86 16.84
CA LEU A 146 28.85 15.92 17.69
C LEU A 146 30.15 15.45 17.03
N ALA A 147 30.12 15.11 15.74
CA ALA A 147 31.30 14.73 14.97
C ALA A 147 32.32 15.88 14.86
N GLU A 148 31.86 17.10 14.64
CA GLU A 148 32.72 18.30 14.63
C GLU A 148 33.38 18.52 16.00
N ALA A 149 32.63 18.41 17.10
CA ALA A 149 33.18 18.50 18.45
C ALA A 149 34.21 17.40 18.73
N ALA A 150 33.94 16.16 18.31
CA ALA A 150 34.89 15.06 18.44
C ALA A 150 36.17 15.31 17.63
N ALA A 151 36.05 15.85 16.41
CA ALA A 151 37.21 16.21 15.59
C ALA A 151 38.08 17.29 16.23
N LEU A 152 37.46 18.32 16.83
CA LEU A 152 38.18 19.36 17.58
C LEU A 152 38.94 18.79 18.77
N LEU A 153 38.31 17.89 19.56
CA LEU A 153 38.98 17.23 20.68
C LEU A 153 40.17 16.37 20.24
N VAL A 154 40.03 15.65 19.12
CA VAL A 154 41.13 14.86 18.55
C VAL A 154 42.28 15.76 18.08
N LEU A 155 41.97 16.88 17.42
CA LEU A 155 42.97 17.83 16.96
C LEU A 155 43.72 18.47 18.13
N GLN A 156 42.99 18.90 19.18
CA GLN A 156 43.58 19.46 20.39
C GLN A 156 44.54 18.47 21.05
N LYS A 157 44.15 17.19 21.18
CA LYS A 157 45.01 16.15 21.74
C LYS A 157 46.28 15.92 20.90
N LYS A 158 46.16 15.90 19.58
CA LYS A 158 47.31 15.75 18.67
C LYS A 158 48.27 16.95 18.76
N PHE A 159 47.72 18.16 18.86
CA PHE A 159 48.50 19.38 19.01
C PHE A 159 49.28 19.40 20.33
N GLN A 160 48.65 19.02 21.44
CA GLN A 160 49.32 18.88 22.73
C GLN A 160 50.46 17.86 22.68
N ALA A 161 50.24 16.69 22.05
CA ALA A 161 51.29 15.68 21.91
C ALA A 161 52.51 16.17 21.12
N LEU A 162 52.31 16.93 20.04
CA LEU A 162 53.42 17.50 19.25
C LEU A 162 54.27 18.49 20.08
N TRP A 163 53.63 19.30 20.93
CA TRP A 163 54.33 20.28 21.76
C TRP A 163 55.05 19.63 22.95
N GLU A 164 54.47 18.57 23.53
CA GLU A 164 55.11 17.78 24.60
C GLU A 164 56.35 17.00 24.11
N ASP A 165 56.39 16.66 22.82
CA ASP A 165 57.55 16.00 22.19
C ASP A 165 58.68 17.00 21.82
N GLU A 166 58.39 18.30 21.70
CA GLU A 166 59.40 19.36 21.45
C GLU A 166 60.08 19.87 22.74
N GLU A 167 59.43 19.76 23.91
CA GLU A 167 60.01 20.17 25.21
C GLU A 167 60.84 19.08 25.90
N LYS A 168 61.03 17.92 25.27
CA LYS A 168 61.90 16.82 25.73
C LYS A 168 63.16 16.69 24.90
#